data_AF-G0QW74-F1
#
_entry.id   AF-G0QW74-F1
#
_cell.length_a   1.000
_cell.length_b   1.000
_cell.length_c   1.000
_cell.angle_alpha   90.00
_cell.angle_beta   90.00
_cell.angle_gamma   90.00
#
_symmetry.space_group_name_H-M   'P 1'
#
loop_
_entity.id
_entity.type
_entity.pdbx_description
1 polymer ?
#
loop_
_entity_poly.entity_id
_entity_poly.type
_entity_poly.pdbx_seq_one_letter_code
_entity_poly.pdbx_strand_id
1 'polypeptide(L)'
;MVKYDINKILDFNFQMHLYSNKELCDISFFMFQYANLHNQNNIDDQYLKNLIEKLCLNYNIIPYHNWTHAFQLMHMYFCTYFNSQLKNFLEPFEFLVGLISGLAHDINHKGFNNIYKIKRKSENSLRYAEQGVLENMHISQFFRIIFNNPELDISQKITEPVFFFSNYILLQYIKKEQTKQIQKINIFQYYKY
;
A
#
# COMPACT_ATOMS: atom_id res chain seq x y z
N MET A 1 16.25 5.21 23.02
CA MET A 1 16.61 3.80 22.76
C MET A 1 15.88 3.37 21.51
N VAL A 2 16.58 2.97 20.46
CA VAL A 2 15.93 2.46 19.24
C VAL A 2 15.47 1.03 19.55
N LYS A 3 14.16 0.78 19.51
CA LYS A 3 13.52 -0.51 19.85
C LYS A 3 13.81 -1.61 18.82
N TYR A 4 14.21 -1.25 17.60
CA TYR A 4 14.41 -2.14 16.47
C TYR A 4 15.80 -1.98 15.84
N ASP A 5 16.38 -3.08 15.36
CA ASP A 5 17.71 -3.11 14.74
C ASP A 5 17.56 -3.07 13.21
N ILE A 6 18.08 -2.01 12.59
CA ILE A 6 17.99 -1.83 11.13
C ILE A 6 18.72 -2.93 10.37
N ASN A 7 19.82 -3.48 10.89
CA ASN A 7 20.56 -4.53 10.19
C ASN A 7 19.72 -5.82 10.08
N LYS A 8 18.90 -6.11 11.10
CA LYS A 8 17.93 -7.22 11.06
C LYS A 8 16.79 -6.94 10.09
N ILE A 9 16.32 -5.69 10.04
CA ILE A 9 15.22 -5.30 9.14
C ILE A 9 15.67 -5.30 7.68
N LEU A 10 16.93 -4.96 7.38
CA LEU A 10 17.46 -5.01 6.02
C LEU A 10 17.78 -6.43 5.51
N ASP A 11 17.58 -7.46 6.34
CA ASP A 11 17.67 -8.86 5.91
C ASP A 11 16.36 -9.29 5.22
N PHE A 12 16.46 -9.82 4.00
CA PHE A 12 15.32 -10.41 3.29
C PHE A 12 14.71 -11.60 4.04
N ASN A 13 15.46 -12.24 4.95
CA ASN A 13 14.98 -13.34 5.79
C ASN A 13 14.33 -12.87 7.10
N PHE A 14 14.04 -11.57 7.24
CA PHE A 14 13.37 -11.02 8.42
C PHE A 14 12.10 -11.82 8.77
N GLN A 15 12.08 -12.40 9.97
CA GLN A 15 11.03 -13.30 10.44
C GLN A 15 9.79 -12.53 10.92
N MET A 16 9.12 -11.83 10.00
CA MET A 16 7.95 -10.98 10.28
C MET A 16 6.76 -11.69 10.94
N HIS A 17 6.65 -13.01 10.76
CA HIS A 17 5.59 -13.83 11.38
C HIS A 17 5.74 -13.99 12.90
N LEU A 18 6.89 -13.63 13.47
CA LEU A 18 7.12 -13.64 14.92
C LEU A 18 6.58 -12.38 15.62
N TYR A 19 6.08 -11.40 14.86
CA TYR A 19 5.62 -10.12 15.36
C TYR A 19 4.10 -10.00 15.24
N SER A 20 3.49 -9.37 16.24
CA SER A 20 2.08 -8.98 16.20
C SER A 20 1.85 -7.86 15.17
N ASN A 21 0.60 -7.66 14.75
CA ASN A 21 0.24 -6.56 13.85
C ASN A 21 0.67 -5.20 14.39
N LYS A 22 0.52 -4.99 15.70
CA LYS A 22 0.95 -3.74 16.35
C LYS A 22 2.47 -3.55 16.25
N GLU A 23 3.25 -4.61 16.49
CA GLU A 23 4.71 -4.53 16.35
C GLU A 23 5.13 -4.30 14.90
N LEU A 24 4.43 -4.89 13.93
CA LEU A 24 4.66 -4.62 12.51
C LEU A 24 4.32 -3.17 12.13
N CYS A 25 3.30 -2.55 12.75
CA CYS A 25 3.06 -1.10 12.61
C CYS A 25 4.23 -0.29 13.17
N ASP A 26 4.68 -0.60 14.39
CA ASP A 26 5.80 0.08 15.04
C ASP A 26 7.10 -0.06 14.19
N ILE A 27 7.34 -1.24 13.60
CA ILE A 27 8.48 -1.51 12.71
C ILE A 27 8.33 -0.76 11.38
N SER A 28 7.13 -0.74 10.79
CA SER A 28 6.86 0.03 9.56
C SER A 28 7.19 1.50 9.77
N PHE A 29 6.72 2.07 10.89
CA PHE A 29 7.02 3.45 11.25
C PHE A 29 8.54 3.68 11.43
N PHE A 30 9.24 2.76 12.11
CA PHE A 30 10.71 2.83 12.22
C PHE A 30 11.40 2.81 10.84
N MET A 31 10.91 2.03 9.88
CA MET A 31 11.45 1.98 8.52
C MET A 31 11.25 3.32 7.78
N PHE A 32 10.08 3.94 7.90
CA PHE A 32 9.87 5.29 7.36
C PHE A 32 10.80 6.31 8.02
N GLN A 33 10.98 6.25 9.35
CA GLN A 33 11.93 7.12 10.06
C GLN A 33 13.37 6.93 9.59
N TYR A 34 13.79 5.68 9.36
CA TYR A 34 15.11 5.38 8.84
C TYR A 34 15.32 5.96 7.43
N ALA A 35 14.31 5.86 6.56
CA ALA A 35 14.35 6.48 5.23
C ALA A 35 14.31 8.02 5.30
N ASN A 36 13.70 8.58 6.35
CA ASN A 36 13.56 10.01 6.62
C ASN A 36 12.87 10.82 5.50
N LEU A 37 12.02 10.15 4.71
CA LEU A 37 11.38 10.77 3.54
C LEU A 37 10.05 11.44 3.86
N HIS A 38 9.33 10.96 4.87
CA HIS A 38 8.07 11.57 5.28
C HIS A 38 8.32 13.00 5.82
N ASN A 39 9.34 13.19 6.66
CA ASN A 39 9.73 14.51 7.16
C ASN A 39 10.14 15.47 6.04
N GLN A 40 10.88 14.99 5.03
CA GLN A 40 11.27 15.80 3.86
C GLN A 40 10.06 16.28 3.03
N ASN A 41 8.91 15.62 3.17
CA ASN A 41 7.68 15.94 2.47
C ASN A 41 6.62 16.59 3.39
N ASN A 42 7.04 17.18 4.53
CA ASN A 42 6.15 17.81 5.51
C ASN A 42 5.05 16.86 6.05
N ILE A 43 5.36 15.58 6.11
CA ILE A 43 4.55 14.57 6.77
C ILE A 43 5.16 14.35 8.15
N ASP A 44 4.45 14.79 9.19
CA ASP A 44 4.91 14.61 10.57
C ASP A 44 4.76 13.15 11.04
N ASP A 45 5.51 12.81 12.09
CA ASP A 45 5.54 11.47 12.66
C ASP A 45 4.16 11.00 13.16
N GLN A 46 3.33 11.90 13.68
CA GLN A 46 2.02 11.53 14.24
C GLN A 46 1.05 11.15 13.13
N TYR A 47 1.02 11.95 12.06
CA TYR A 47 0.29 11.65 10.84
C TYR A 47 0.64 10.26 10.33
N LEU A 48 1.95 9.97 10.19
CA LEU A 48 2.39 8.72 9.59
C LEU A 48 2.02 7.50 10.46
N LYS A 49 2.16 7.60 11.78
CA LYS A 49 1.69 6.57 12.71
C LYS A 49 0.20 6.31 12.55
N ASN A 50 -0.60 7.38 12.57
CA ASN A 50 -2.05 7.28 12.41
C ASN A 50 -2.42 6.62 11.06
N LEU A 51 -1.74 6.98 9.97
CA LEU A 51 -1.95 6.37 8.66
C LEU A 51 -1.65 4.86 8.70
N ILE A 52 -0.48 4.45 9.20
CA ILE A 52 -0.08 3.03 9.29
C ILE A 52 -1.09 2.25 10.13
N GLU A 53 -1.49 2.79 11.28
CA GLU A 53 -2.48 2.16 12.17
C GLU A 53 -3.85 2.01 11.48
N LYS A 54 -4.34 3.05 10.80
CA LYS A 54 -5.61 2.96 10.05
C LYS A 54 -5.54 1.95 8.93
N LEU A 55 -4.43 1.87 8.19
CA LEU A 55 -4.24 0.85 7.16
C LEU A 55 -4.29 -0.55 7.77
N CYS A 56 -3.54 -0.79 8.85
CA CYS A 56 -3.52 -2.07 9.56
C CYS A 56 -4.92 -2.49 10.03
N LEU A 57 -5.69 -1.57 10.61
CA LEU A 57 -7.04 -1.84 11.11
C LEU A 57 -8.04 -2.19 10.00
N ASN A 58 -7.73 -1.87 8.75
CA ASN A 58 -8.57 -2.17 7.59
C ASN A 58 -8.16 -3.46 6.85
N TYR A 59 -7.21 -4.24 7.37
CA TYR A 59 -6.97 -5.61 6.91
C TYR A 59 -7.83 -6.62 7.67
N ASN A 60 -8.40 -7.57 6.92
CA ASN A 60 -9.17 -8.66 7.50
C ASN A 60 -8.24 -9.74 8.07
N ILE A 61 -8.72 -10.47 9.08
CA ILE A 61 -8.04 -11.65 9.62
C ILE A 61 -8.35 -12.83 8.70
N ILE A 62 -7.53 -13.00 7.66
CA ILE A 62 -7.62 -14.08 6.68
C ILE A 62 -6.24 -14.75 6.46
N PRO A 63 -6.18 -15.98 5.93
CA PRO A 63 -4.93 -16.75 5.91
C PRO A 63 -3.76 -16.12 5.16
N TYR A 64 -4.03 -15.34 4.10
CA TYR A 64 -2.97 -14.79 3.24
C TYR A 64 -3.00 -13.26 3.12
N HIS A 65 -4.05 -12.67 2.51
CA HIS A 65 -4.16 -11.22 2.27
C HIS A 65 -4.50 -10.43 3.55
N ASN A 66 -3.61 -10.53 4.54
CA ASN A 66 -3.68 -9.90 5.85
C ASN A 66 -2.57 -8.85 6.02
N TRP A 67 -2.49 -8.22 7.20
CA TRP A 67 -1.51 -7.17 7.46
C TRP A 67 -0.05 -7.63 7.31
N THR A 68 0.28 -8.86 7.73
CA THR A 68 1.63 -9.42 7.56
C THR A 68 2.00 -9.50 6.08
N HIS A 69 1.07 -9.85 5.19
CA HIS A 69 1.31 -9.84 3.74
C HIS A 69 1.58 -8.44 3.19
N ALA A 70 0.81 -7.45 3.64
CA ALA A 70 1.04 -6.05 3.26
C ALA A 70 2.42 -5.55 3.73
N PHE A 71 2.77 -5.86 4.97
CA PHE A 71 4.09 -5.59 5.53
C PHE A 71 5.20 -6.25 4.71
N GLN A 72 5.04 -7.51 4.32
CA GLN A 72 6.02 -8.24 3.51
C GLN A 72 6.37 -7.49 2.21
N LEU A 73 5.35 -6.98 1.52
CA LEU A 73 5.56 -6.25 0.27
C LEU A 73 6.31 -4.93 0.50
N MET A 74 5.91 -4.16 1.51
CA MET A 74 6.61 -2.93 1.92
C MET A 74 8.07 -3.23 2.31
N HIS A 75 8.29 -4.29 3.09
CA HIS A 75 9.60 -4.73 3.56
C HIS A 75 10.53 -5.17 2.44
N MET A 76 10.05 -5.96 1.49
CA MET A 76 10.83 -6.36 0.32
C MET A 76 11.24 -5.13 -0.52
N TYR A 77 10.33 -4.17 -0.70
CA TYR A 77 10.62 -2.94 -1.43
C TYR A 77 11.66 -2.09 -0.69
N PHE A 78 11.53 -1.96 0.63
CA PHE A 78 12.49 -1.27 1.48
C PHE A 78 13.88 -1.91 1.42
N CYS A 79 13.99 -3.23 1.60
CA CYS A 79 15.25 -3.95 1.51
C CYS A 79 15.88 -3.79 0.13
N THR A 80 15.09 -3.86 -0.94
CA THR A 80 15.59 -3.67 -2.30
C THR A 80 16.14 -2.26 -2.51
N TYR A 81 15.46 -1.23 -1.99
CA TYR A 81 15.93 0.15 -2.09
C TYR A 81 17.29 0.37 -1.42
N PHE A 82 17.50 -0.19 -0.22
CA PHE A 82 18.74 0.00 0.55
C PHE A 82 19.87 -0.98 0.21
N ASN A 83 19.56 -2.20 -0.22
CA ASN A 83 20.55 -3.23 -0.53
C ASN A 83 20.94 -3.30 -2.02
N SER A 84 20.34 -2.46 -2.87
CA SER A 84 20.63 -2.43 -4.30
C SER A 84 20.91 -1.02 -4.82
N GLN A 85 21.06 -0.88 -6.13
CA GLN A 85 21.21 0.42 -6.80
C GLN A 85 19.88 1.11 -7.09
N LEU A 86 18.74 0.57 -6.64
CA LEU A 86 17.41 1.10 -6.94
C LEU A 86 17.26 2.59 -6.55
N LYS A 87 17.93 3.05 -5.49
CA LYS A 87 17.98 4.46 -5.09
C LYS A 87 18.52 5.42 -6.18
N ASN A 88 19.26 4.91 -7.16
CA ASN A 88 19.78 5.70 -8.28
C ASN A 88 18.75 5.90 -9.41
N PHE A 89 17.63 5.17 -9.36
CA PHE A 89 16.60 5.13 -10.40
C PHE A 89 15.21 5.55 -9.91
N LEU A 90 15.07 5.80 -8.60
CA LEU A 90 13.82 6.24 -7.99
C LEU A 90 14.01 7.59 -7.33
N GLU A 91 13.07 8.49 -7.58
CA GLU A 91 12.97 9.71 -6.79
C GLU A 91 12.58 9.36 -5.34
N PRO A 92 13.10 10.11 -4.35
CA PRO A 92 12.77 9.85 -2.95
C PRO A 92 11.25 9.83 -2.70
N PHE A 93 10.52 10.72 -3.35
CA PHE A 93 9.07 10.78 -3.25
C PHE A 93 8.38 9.51 -3.80
N GLU A 94 8.87 8.95 -4.90
CA GLU A 94 8.35 7.70 -5.47
C GLU A 94 8.60 6.50 -4.54
N PHE A 95 9.74 6.49 -3.85
CA PHE A 95 10.02 5.47 -2.84
C PHE A 95 9.05 5.57 -1.65
N LEU A 96 8.79 6.78 -1.14
CA LEU A 96 7.79 7.03 -0.09
C LEU A 96 6.39 6.52 -0.50
N VAL A 97 5.92 6.90 -1.69
CA VAL A 97 4.62 6.46 -2.22
C VAL A 97 4.59 4.94 -2.39
N GLY A 98 5.66 4.31 -2.87
CA GLY A 98 5.75 2.86 -3.03
C GLY A 98 5.66 2.10 -1.70
N LEU A 99 6.25 2.62 -0.63
CA LEU A 99 6.12 2.03 0.71
C LEU A 99 4.67 2.09 1.23
N ILE A 100 4.01 3.25 1.10
CA ILE A 100 2.60 3.43 1.51
C ILE A 100 1.69 2.52 0.66
N SER A 101 1.96 2.46 -0.66
CA SER A 101 1.23 1.59 -1.59
C SER A 101 1.38 0.11 -1.21
N GLY A 102 2.58 -0.32 -0.83
CA GLY A 102 2.83 -1.68 -0.34
C GLY A 102 1.96 -2.04 0.86
N LEU A 103 1.85 -1.14 1.84
CA LEU A 103 0.99 -1.33 3.01
C LEU A 103 -0.50 -1.31 2.68
N ALA A 104 -0.92 -0.60 1.63
CA ALA A 104 -2.32 -0.40 1.31
C ALA A 104 -2.89 -1.32 0.21
N HIS A 105 -2.05 -2.06 -0.51
CA HIS A 105 -2.44 -2.68 -1.78
C HIS A 105 -3.62 -3.67 -1.72
N ASP A 106 -3.83 -4.34 -0.57
CA ASP A 106 -4.84 -5.38 -0.38
C ASP A 106 -5.83 -5.05 0.77
N ILE A 107 -5.94 -3.77 1.15
CA ILE A 107 -6.84 -3.37 2.24
C ILE A 107 -8.28 -3.84 2.00
N ASN A 108 -8.92 -4.33 3.05
CA ASN A 108 -10.26 -4.90 3.02
C ASN A 108 -10.42 -6.11 2.05
N HIS A 109 -9.34 -6.81 1.68
CA HIS A 109 -9.43 -8.05 0.93
C HIS A 109 -10.18 -9.13 1.75
N LYS A 110 -11.13 -9.84 1.13
CA LYS A 110 -12.02 -10.81 1.83
C LYS A 110 -11.68 -12.28 1.56
N GLY A 111 -10.55 -12.56 0.91
CA GLY A 111 -10.08 -13.92 0.60
C GLY A 111 -10.61 -14.51 -0.70
N PHE A 112 -11.28 -13.73 -1.54
CA PHE A 112 -11.82 -14.16 -2.82
C PHE A 112 -11.27 -13.33 -3.96
N ASN A 113 -10.79 -13.98 -5.02
CA ASN A 113 -10.23 -13.33 -6.21
C ASN A 113 -11.30 -12.73 -7.14
N ASN A 114 -10.85 -11.97 -8.16
CA ASN A 114 -11.70 -11.33 -9.16
C ASN A 114 -12.64 -12.32 -9.88
N ILE A 115 -12.16 -13.51 -10.26
CA ILE A 115 -12.97 -14.54 -10.93
C ILE A 115 -14.17 -14.94 -10.06
N TYR A 116 -13.95 -15.16 -8.77
CA TYR A 116 -15.04 -15.49 -7.84
C TYR A 116 -16.05 -14.33 -7.73
N LYS A 117 -15.56 -13.09 -7.59
CA LYS A 117 -16.38 -11.89 -7.46
C LYS A 117 -17.28 -11.68 -8.68
N ILE A 118 -16.72 -11.82 -9.89
CA ILE A 118 -17.42 -11.73 -11.17
C ILE A 118 -18.48 -12.83 -11.29
N LYS A 119 -18.10 -14.10 -11.04
CA LYS A 119 -19.04 -15.24 -11.10
C LYS A 119 -20.22 -15.07 -10.14
N ARG A 120 -19.99 -14.45 -8.99
CA ARG A 120 -21.02 -14.17 -7.98
C ARG A 120 -21.82 -12.89 -8.24
N LYS A 121 -21.51 -12.13 -9.29
CA LYS A 121 -22.10 -10.81 -9.57
C LYS A 121 -22.09 -9.92 -8.32
N SER A 122 -20.97 -9.92 -7.59
CA SER A 122 -20.81 -9.07 -6.42
C SER A 122 -21.06 -7.59 -6.75
N GLU A 123 -21.43 -6.79 -5.76
CA GLU A 123 -21.61 -5.34 -5.91
C GLU A 123 -20.40 -4.67 -6.57
N ASN A 124 -19.17 -5.02 -6.13
CA ASN A 124 -17.95 -4.47 -6.70
C ASN A 124 -17.74 -4.89 -8.17
N SER A 125 -18.05 -6.13 -8.54
CA SER A 125 -17.93 -6.55 -9.95
C SER A 125 -18.89 -5.79 -10.85
N LEU A 126 -20.10 -5.48 -10.36
CA LEU A 126 -21.06 -4.64 -11.10
C LEU A 126 -20.57 -3.18 -11.16
N ARG A 127 -20.10 -2.64 -10.03
CA ARG A 127 -19.59 -1.27 -9.91
C ARG A 127 -18.39 -1.00 -10.83
N TYR A 128 -17.46 -1.94 -10.92
CA TYR A 128 -16.23 -1.80 -11.71
C TYR A 128 -16.31 -2.47 -13.08
N ALA A 129 -17.52 -2.80 -13.56
CA ALA A 129 -17.74 -3.43 -14.86
C ALA A 129 -16.79 -4.61 -15.13
N GLU A 130 -16.55 -5.44 -14.09
CA GLU A 130 -15.68 -6.62 -14.11
C GLU A 130 -14.19 -6.36 -14.38
N GLN A 131 -13.75 -5.09 -14.48
CA GLN A 131 -12.36 -4.71 -14.71
C GLN A 131 -11.63 -4.44 -13.39
N GLY A 132 -10.57 -5.19 -13.10
CA GLY A 132 -9.73 -4.99 -11.91
C GLY A 132 -10.55 -4.82 -10.62
N VAL A 133 -11.50 -5.73 -10.37
CA VAL A 133 -12.59 -5.54 -9.39
C VAL A 133 -12.05 -5.31 -7.97
N LEU A 134 -11.07 -6.10 -7.56
CA LEU A 134 -10.43 -5.97 -6.25
C LEU A 134 -9.48 -4.78 -6.22
N GLU A 135 -8.72 -4.55 -7.27
CA GLU A 135 -7.73 -3.49 -7.36
C GLU A 135 -8.40 -2.11 -7.24
N ASN A 136 -9.48 -1.89 -8.00
CA ASN A 136 -10.30 -0.70 -7.88
C ASN A 136 -10.96 -0.59 -6.50
N MET A 137 -11.37 -1.72 -5.91
CA MET A 137 -11.88 -1.73 -4.54
C MET A 137 -10.81 -1.29 -3.53
N HIS A 138 -9.58 -1.81 -3.61
CA HIS A 138 -8.49 -1.47 -2.70
C HIS A 138 -8.14 0.01 -2.82
N ILE A 139 -8.01 0.53 -4.04
CA ILE A 139 -7.77 1.97 -4.28
C ILE A 139 -8.92 2.82 -3.68
N SER A 140 -10.17 2.43 -3.93
CA SER A 140 -11.34 3.13 -3.38
C SER A 140 -11.36 3.13 -1.85
N GLN A 141 -11.02 2.01 -1.21
CA GLN A 141 -10.94 1.91 0.24
C GLN A 141 -9.82 2.79 0.81
N PHE A 142 -8.69 2.89 0.11
CA PHE A 142 -7.57 3.73 0.55
C PHE A 142 -8.00 5.18 0.61
N PHE A 143 -8.55 5.69 -0.49
CA PHE A 143 -9.05 7.07 -0.53
C PHE A 143 -10.19 7.30 0.45
N ARG A 144 -11.06 6.33 0.69
CA ARG A 144 -12.09 6.43 1.72
C ARG A 144 -11.49 6.57 3.13
N ILE A 145 -10.43 5.84 3.45
CA ILE A 145 -9.72 6.00 4.73
C ILE A 145 -9.15 7.42 4.84
N ILE A 146 -8.49 7.90 3.79
CA ILE A 146 -7.89 9.23 3.73
C ILE A 146 -8.96 10.33 3.88
N PHE A 147 -10.03 10.30 3.09
CA PHE A 147 -11.05 11.35 3.11
C PHE A 147 -11.96 11.34 4.34
N ASN A 148 -12.16 10.19 4.98
CA ASN A 148 -12.94 10.10 6.21
C ASN A 148 -12.16 10.51 7.46
N ASN A 149 -10.85 10.72 7.34
CA ASN A 149 -9.98 11.14 8.43
C ASN A 149 -9.21 12.38 7.91
N PRO A 150 -9.77 13.60 8.00
CA PRO A 150 -9.16 14.80 7.40
C PRO A 150 -7.72 15.06 7.87
N GLU A 151 -7.36 14.60 9.06
CA GLU A 151 -6.00 14.63 9.58
C GLU A 151 -5.03 13.73 8.81
N LEU A 152 -5.55 12.77 8.04
CA LEU A 152 -4.83 11.87 7.14
C LEU A 152 -4.95 12.29 5.67
N ASP A 153 -5.50 13.47 5.37
CA ASP A 153 -5.62 13.93 4.00
C ASP A 153 -4.25 14.22 3.39
N ILE A 154 -3.78 13.30 2.56
CA ILE A 154 -2.49 13.39 1.87
C ILE A 154 -2.59 14.23 0.59
N SER A 155 -3.79 14.58 0.13
CA SER A 155 -4.02 15.26 -1.15
C SER A 155 -3.42 16.67 -1.20
N GLN A 156 -3.32 17.35 -0.05
CA GLN A 156 -2.63 18.63 0.04
C GLN A 156 -1.10 18.49 0.11
N LYS A 157 -0.62 17.31 0.54
CA LYS A 157 0.81 17.01 0.73
C LYS A 157 1.43 16.33 -0.49
N ILE A 158 0.60 15.79 -1.38
CA ILE A 158 1.02 15.15 -2.62
C ILE A 158 0.19 15.76 -3.73
N THR A 159 0.87 16.41 -4.67
CA THR A 159 0.23 17.08 -5.81
C THR A 159 -0.16 16.11 -6.93
N GLU A 160 0.43 14.91 -7.02
CA GLU A 160 0.11 13.84 -8.00
C GLU A 160 -0.09 12.40 -7.40
N PRO A 161 -0.77 12.20 -6.25
CA PRO A 161 -0.72 10.95 -5.47
C PRO A 161 -1.52 9.83 -6.13
N VAL A 162 -2.66 10.19 -6.72
CA VAL A 162 -3.64 9.23 -7.23
C VAL A 162 -3.04 8.45 -8.40
N PHE A 163 -2.30 9.12 -9.27
CA PHE A 163 -1.71 8.50 -10.45
C PHE A 163 -0.59 7.50 -10.09
N PHE A 164 0.32 7.86 -9.18
CA PHE A 164 1.41 6.97 -8.77
C PHE A 164 0.93 5.80 -7.90
N PHE A 165 0.01 6.05 -6.97
CA PHE A 165 -0.52 5.01 -6.07
C PHE A 165 -1.34 3.97 -6.83
N SER A 166 -2.21 4.43 -7.75
CA SER A 166 -2.97 3.53 -8.62
C SER A 166 -2.03 2.78 -9.58
N ASN A 167 -1.05 3.45 -10.21
CA ASN A 167 -0.08 2.76 -11.06
C ASN A 167 0.78 1.77 -10.28
N TYR A 168 1.17 2.01 -9.03
CA TYR A 168 1.99 1.07 -8.27
C TYR A 168 1.20 -0.19 -7.88
N ILE A 169 -0.04 -0.04 -7.41
CA ILE A 169 -0.95 -1.18 -7.17
C ILE A 169 -1.22 -1.94 -8.48
N LEU A 170 -1.43 -1.22 -9.59
CA LEU A 170 -1.66 -1.81 -10.91
C LEU A 170 -0.40 -2.45 -11.52
N LEU A 171 0.81 -1.92 -11.29
CA LEU A 171 2.08 -2.44 -11.81
C LEU A 171 2.42 -3.79 -11.19
N GLN A 172 2.02 -4.03 -9.93
CA GLN A 172 2.08 -5.36 -9.30
C GLN A 172 1.19 -6.37 -10.05
N TYR A 173 0.14 -5.90 -10.72
CA TYR A 173 -0.73 -6.72 -11.57
C TYR A 173 -0.24 -6.81 -13.02
N ILE A 174 0.37 -5.77 -13.60
CA ILE A 174 0.95 -5.83 -14.96
C ILE A 174 2.02 -6.92 -15.06
N LYS A 175 2.72 -7.25 -13.96
CA LYS A 175 3.59 -8.44 -13.89
C LYS A 175 2.84 -9.78 -13.74
N LYS A 176 1.64 -9.81 -13.16
CA LYS A 176 0.76 -11.00 -13.11
C LYS A 176 -0.01 -11.24 -14.42
N GLU A 177 -0.26 -10.19 -15.20
CA GLU A 177 -1.06 -10.21 -16.44
C GLU A 177 -0.25 -9.82 -17.70
N GLN A 178 0.95 -10.38 -17.90
CA GLN A 178 1.54 -10.39 -19.25
C GLN A 178 0.79 -11.31 -20.24
N THR A 179 -0.55 -11.22 -20.29
CA THR A 179 -1.37 -11.84 -21.33
C THR A 179 -2.52 -11.01 -21.88
N LYS A 180 -2.75 -9.72 -21.55
CA LYS A 180 -3.64 -8.86 -22.37
C LYS A 180 -3.55 -7.35 -22.12
N GLN A 181 -3.13 -6.64 -23.17
CA GLN A 181 -3.51 -5.28 -23.62
C GLN A 181 -4.04 -4.27 -22.57
N ILE A 182 -3.23 -3.26 -22.27
CA ILE A 182 -3.57 -2.13 -21.39
C ILE A 182 -4.43 -1.11 -22.16
N GLN A 183 -5.66 -0.90 -21.72
CA GLN A 183 -6.41 0.33 -21.98
C GLN A 183 -6.29 1.25 -20.75
N LYS A 184 -5.96 2.53 -20.99
CA LYS A 184 -5.93 3.59 -19.98
C LYS A 184 -7.34 3.77 -19.40
N ILE A 185 -7.58 3.33 -18.16
CA ILE A 185 -8.81 3.62 -17.42
C ILE A 185 -8.64 4.97 -16.72
N ASN A 186 -9.56 5.88 -17.01
CA ASN A 186 -9.59 7.23 -16.44
C ASN A 186 -10.30 7.18 -15.07
N ILE A 187 -9.53 6.84 -14.02
CA ILE A 187 -10.02 6.59 -12.65
C ILE A 187 -10.69 7.84 -12.01
N PHE A 188 -10.50 9.03 -12.58
CA PHE A 188 -10.99 10.30 -12.02
C PHE A 188 -12.51 10.54 -12.10
N GLN A 189 -13.27 9.79 -12.89
CA GLN A 189 -14.73 10.02 -13.00
C GLN A 189 -15.54 9.46 -11.82
N TYR A 190 -14.96 8.60 -10.98
CA TYR A 190 -15.70 7.89 -9.94
C TYR A 190 -15.58 8.46 -8.51
N TYR A 191 -14.78 9.51 -8.29
CA TYR A 191 -14.51 10.08 -6.96
C TYR A 191 -15.21 11.41 -6.68
N LYS A 192 -16.28 11.74 -7.41
CA LYS A 192 -16.98 13.04 -7.31
C LYS A 192 -18.36 13.02 -6.62
N TYR A 193 -18.70 11.98 -5.85
CA TYR A 193 -19.96 11.91 -5.11
C TYR A 193 -19.76 11.48 -3.67
#